data_AF-A0A2X0IGC2-F1
#
_entry.id   AF-A0A2X0IGC2-F1
#
_cell.length_a   1.000
_cell.length_b   1.000
_cell.length_c   1.000
_cell.angle_alpha   90.00
_cell.angle_beta   90.00
_cell.angle_gamma   90.00
#
_symmetry.space_group_name_H-M   'P 1'
#
loop_
_entity.id
_entity.type
_entity.pdbx_description
1 polymer ?
#
loop_
_entity_poly.entity_id
_entity_poly.type
_entity_poly.pdbx_seq_one_letter_code
_entity_poly.pdbx_strand_id
1 'polypeptide(L)'
;MVDRLAQHTSERIKVFDVIATIPPQHTPAVHRRSPKSFAAQRDVITAKIRIANNCEHSQTSVCSHSPRRWRRVPDLHEPLPEATLVLSKASQGGSAALSSGRWSMTVPLARLRDAGVAVRLDAIGRGSLGRFAGTHQVQGARTNPVVLKAAVESSALYDREIAELALTGVGIGDAMRSLTACDARWACDVLRPVFDATGGVDGWVSIEIDPRLAHDEARMLAEARTLWRLVDRPNLLTQVPATEAGLRAASACLAEGICVDVTWIFSPGAYARVRDAFLTGLERAVRNGRGPARIASLASYEVAPVDTAVDARLDQLGTSRARHLLGDAAIAGARLAYQGFERMLAGPRWKALEQAGARPQRLAWTSTSIEDPAYEDTRYVEGLVAPDTVCTMSQALLYAVADHGLVPQDSVHGRYPAAREVLDELDSVAVDHGAVTRTLQRRALSEAGARWASLAELVGTLMNGQVARHSAGTPTRVGTATGESSV
;
A
#
# COMPACT_ATOMS: atom_id res chain seq x y z
N MET A 1 36.84 9.66 -33.56
CA MET A 1 37.57 10.72 -32.83
C MET A 1 37.88 10.12 -31.47
N VAL A 2 39.02 9.44 -31.44
CA VAL A 2 39.49 8.48 -30.44
C VAL A 2 40.69 9.11 -29.74
N ASP A 3 40.77 8.92 -28.44
CA ASP A 3 41.93 8.99 -27.55
C ASP A 3 42.86 10.21 -27.58
N ARG A 4 43.00 10.88 -26.41
CA ARG A 4 44.27 11.46 -25.97
C ARG A 4 44.57 11.11 -24.51
N LEU A 5 45.65 10.33 -24.37
CA LEU A 5 46.76 10.38 -23.40
C LEU A 5 46.52 11.17 -22.09
N ALA A 6 46.65 10.62 -20.88
CA ALA A 6 47.69 9.76 -20.29
C ALA A 6 49.11 10.35 -20.35
N GLN A 7 49.51 11.11 -19.32
CA GLN A 7 50.91 11.33 -18.90
C GLN A 7 50.96 11.98 -17.50
N HIS A 8 51.24 11.16 -16.47
CA HIS A 8 52.31 11.38 -15.47
C HIS A 8 52.23 10.35 -14.33
N THR A 9 52.99 9.27 -14.51
CA THR A 9 53.68 8.49 -13.46
C THR A 9 54.87 9.34 -12.95
N SER A 10 55.49 9.22 -11.78
CA SER A 10 55.70 8.15 -10.80
C SER A 10 56.45 8.79 -9.62
N GLU A 11 56.16 8.41 -8.37
CA GLU A 11 57.21 8.23 -7.36
C GLU A 11 56.74 7.21 -6.31
N ARG A 12 57.48 6.10 -6.22
CA ARG A 12 57.38 5.01 -5.24
C ARG A 12 58.21 5.43 -4.00
N ILE A 13 57.99 4.96 -2.77
CA ILE A 13 58.60 3.72 -2.22
C ILE A 13 58.23 3.56 -0.71
N LYS A 14 57.72 2.34 -0.36
CA LYS A 14 57.96 1.44 0.80
C LYS A 14 57.72 1.92 2.26
N VAL A 15 56.78 1.30 3.01
CA VAL A 15 56.84 0.06 3.87
C VAL A 15 57.55 0.27 5.23
N PHE A 16 56.83 0.06 6.36
CA PHE A 16 57.14 -0.94 7.42
C PHE A 16 56.11 -0.94 8.58
N ASP A 17 55.70 -2.14 8.98
CA ASP A 17 55.03 -2.52 10.23
C ASP A 17 55.93 -2.34 11.47
N VAL A 18 55.36 -2.02 12.64
CA VAL A 18 55.93 -2.40 13.96
C VAL A 18 54.81 -2.72 14.98
N ILE A 19 54.86 -3.95 15.50
CA ILE A 19 54.22 -4.47 16.72
C ILE A 19 55.20 -4.28 17.90
N ALA A 20 54.72 -3.90 19.11
CA ALA A 20 55.16 -4.39 20.44
C ALA A 20 54.60 -3.51 21.60
N THR A 21 53.71 -4.03 22.47
CA THR A 21 53.90 -4.63 23.83
C THR A 21 54.15 -3.65 24.99
N ILE A 22 53.41 -3.79 26.12
CA ILE A 22 53.77 -3.57 27.55
C ILE A 22 52.54 -3.87 28.49
N PRO A 23 52.72 -4.27 29.78
CA PRO A 23 52.21 -5.54 30.36
C PRO A 23 51.19 -5.39 31.55
N PRO A 24 50.80 -6.47 32.29
CA PRO A 24 49.51 -6.59 33.02
C PRO A 24 49.58 -6.32 34.53
N GLN A 25 48.44 -6.02 35.18
CA GLN A 25 48.28 -6.17 36.64
C GLN A 25 46.88 -6.67 37.08
N HIS A 26 46.91 -7.77 37.83
CA HIS A 26 46.05 -8.28 38.92
C HIS A 26 44.50 -8.20 38.88
N THR A 27 43.89 -9.39 38.80
CA THR A 27 42.55 -9.75 39.31
C THR A 27 42.55 -10.12 40.81
N PRO A 28 41.38 -10.07 41.45
CA PRO A 28 40.90 -11.23 42.21
C PRO A 28 39.54 -11.74 41.71
N ALA A 29 39.36 -13.06 41.85
CA ALA A 29 38.31 -13.87 41.27
C ALA A 29 37.03 -13.94 42.12
N VAL A 30 35.85 -13.99 41.47
CA VAL A 30 34.65 -14.67 42.00
C VAL A 30 33.85 -15.33 40.87
N HIS A 31 33.60 -16.63 41.06
CA HIS A 31 32.76 -17.64 40.39
C HIS A 31 32.18 -17.47 38.96
N ARG A 32 32.64 -18.37 38.07
CA ARG A 32 32.04 -18.74 36.77
C ARG A 32 30.77 -19.59 36.94
N ARG A 33 29.67 -19.21 36.27
CA ARG A 33 28.68 -20.13 35.68
C ARG A 33 28.59 -19.84 34.17
N SER A 34 28.54 -20.89 33.37
CA SER A 34 28.72 -20.87 31.90
C SER A 34 27.49 -20.35 31.12
N PRO A 35 27.66 -19.56 30.05
CA PRO A 35 26.62 -19.34 29.04
C PRO A 35 26.91 -20.14 27.77
N LYS A 36 26.32 -21.34 27.64
CA LYS A 36 26.34 -22.13 26.38
C LYS A 36 24.99 -22.22 25.66
N SER A 37 23.93 -21.55 26.13
CA SER A 37 22.61 -21.61 25.48
C SER A 37 22.19 -20.36 24.70
N PHE A 38 22.86 -19.22 24.85
CA PHE A 38 22.42 -17.96 24.20
C PHE A 38 23.12 -17.62 22.87
N ALA A 39 24.31 -18.17 22.60
CA ALA A 39 25.00 -17.94 21.33
C ALA A 39 24.36 -18.72 20.16
N ALA A 40 23.94 -19.97 20.40
CA ALA A 40 23.45 -20.85 19.35
C ALA A 40 22.09 -20.43 18.74
N GLN A 41 21.22 -19.76 19.51
CA GLN A 41 19.93 -19.25 18.99
C GLN A 41 20.07 -17.91 18.25
N ARG A 42 21.07 -17.10 18.59
CA ARG A 42 21.34 -15.83 17.92
C ARG A 42 21.95 -16.03 16.52
N ASP A 43 22.77 -17.07 16.37
CA ASP A 43 23.49 -17.33 15.11
C ASP A 43 22.58 -17.91 14.00
N VAL A 44 21.57 -18.70 14.35
CA VAL A 44 20.63 -19.30 13.37
C VAL A 44 19.65 -18.27 12.79
N ILE A 45 19.28 -17.24 13.57
CA ILE A 45 18.33 -16.21 13.14
C ILE A 45 19.05 -15.07 12.39
N THR A 46 20.25 -14.68 12.84
CA THR A 46 21.08 -13.67 12.15
C THR A 46 21.56 -14.17 10.79
N ALA A 47 21.82 -15.48 10.64
CA ALA A 47 22.21 -16.08 9.36
C ALA A 47 21.11 -16.00 8.29
N LYS A 48 19.82 -16.03 8.66
CA LYS A 48 18.70 -15.92 7.71
C LYS A 48 18.52 -14.50 7.16
N ILE A 49 18.90 -13.48 7.95
CA ILE A 49 18.85 -12.07 7.51
C ILE A 49 20.11 -11.70 6.71
N ARG A 50 21.26 -12.31 7.00
CA ARG A 50 22.53 -12.01 6.30
C ARG A 50 22.62 -12.61 4.88
N ILE A 51 21.96 -13.74 4.63
CA ILE A 51 21.96 -14.40 3.29
C ILE A 51 21.11 -13.61 2.28
N ALA A 52 20.15 -12.80 2.71
CA ALA A 52 19.36 -11.95 1.80
C ALA A 52 20.12 -10.71 1.27
N ASN A 53 21.21 -10.31 1.93
CA ASN A 53 21.92 -9.06 1.63
C ASN A 53 23.25 -9.24 0.87
N ASN A 54 23.66 -10.47 0.51
CA ASN A 54 25.01 -10.73 -0.02
C ASN A 54 25.04 -11.58 -1.30
N CYS A 55 24.10 -11.37 -2.22
CA CYS A 55 24.15 -11.93 -3.58
C CYS A 55 24.11 -10.84 -4.66
N GLU A 56 25.14 -9.99 -4.67
CA GLU A 56 25.61 -9.35 -5.89
C GLU A 56 27.07 -9.80 -6.10
N HIS A 57 27.37 -10.27 -7.31
CA HIS A 57 28.65 -10.82 -7.82
C HIS A 57 28.80 -12.35 -7.81
N SER A 58 28.17 -13.01 -8.78
CA SER A 58 28.87 -13.90 -9.73
C SER A 58 27.88 -14.48 -10.75
N GLN A 59 28.12 -14.18 -12.02
CA GLN A 59 27.51 -14.91 -13.15
C GLN A 59 28.34 -16.16 -13.46
N THR A 60 27.66 -17.12 -14.10
CA THR A 60 28.15 -18.35 -14.77
C THR A 60 28.37 -19.59 -13.90
N SER A 61 27.39 -20.50 -13.85
CA SER A 61 27.43 -21.75 -14.64
C SER A 61 26.16 -22.58 -14.41
N VAL A 62 25.79 -23.34 -15.45
CA VAL A 62 24.67 -24.27 -15.49
C VAL A 62 24.98 -25.49 -14.62
N CYS A 63 24.09 -25.84 -13.69
CA CYS A 63 23.96 -27.22 -13.21
C CYS A 63 22.54 -27.52 -12.68
N SER A 64 21.93 -28.52 -13.29
CA SER A 64 20.64 -29.15 -12.97
C SER A 64 20.69 -29.89 -11.62
N HIS A 65 19.85 -29.53 -10.64
CA HIS A 65 19.51 -30.40 -9.50
C HIS A 65 18.05 -30.20 -9.07
N SER A 66 17.34 -31.32 -8.88
CA SER A 66 15.91 -31.43 -8.55
C SER A 66 15.51 -30.73 -7.24
N PRO A 67 14.28 -30.19 -7.11
CA PRO A 67 13.86 -29.52 -5.88
C PRO A 67 13.46 -30.52 -4.79
N ARG A 68 14.14 -30.46 -3.64
CA ARG A 68 13.76 -31.18 -2.41
C ARG A 68 12.48 -30.57 -1.83
N ARG A 69 11.52 -31.45 -1.53
CA ARG A 69 10.26 -31.21 -0.80
C ARG A 69 10.49 -30.41 0.50
N TRP A 70 9.84 -29.25 0.62
CA TRP A 70 9.60 -28.60 1.90
C TRP A 70 8.39 -29.25 2.58
N ARG A 71 8.54 -29.62 3.87
CA ARG A 71 7.47 -30.25 4.66
C ARG A 71 6.36 -29.22 4.95
N ARG A 72 5.10 -29.63 4.75
CA ARG A 72 3.89 -28.90 5.14
C ARG A 72 3.87 -28.65 6.65
N VAL A 73 3.54 -27.43 7.05
CA VAL A 73 3.03 -27.12 8.40
C VAL A 73 1.53 -27.47 8.40
N PRO A 74 0.94 -28.07 9.46
CA PRO A 74 -0.45 -28.50 9.42
C PRO A 74 -1.43 -27.32 9.39
N ASP A 75 -2.48 -27.47 8.60
CA ASP A 75 -3.66 -26.59 8.59
C ASP A 75 -4.32 -26.60 9.98
N LEU A 76 -4.39 -25.44 10.62
CA LEU A 76 -5.26 -25.21 11.78
C LEU A 76 -6.41 -24.32 11.32
N HIS A 77 -7.44 -24.96 10.76
CA HIS A 77 -8.75 -24.36 10.56
C HIS A 77 -9.56 -24.50 11.84
N GLU A 78 -9.61 -23.45 12.65
CA GLU A 78 -10.76 -23.17 13.51
C GLU A 78 -11.21 -21.72 13.27
N PRO A 79 -12.52 -21.47 13.07
CA PRO A 79 -13.03 -20.11 12.92
C PRO A 79 -13.01 -19.40 14.28
N LEU A 80 -12.36 -18.23 14.33
CA LEU A 80 -12.39 -17.36 15.52
C LEU A 80 -13.68 -16.53 15.55
N PRO A 81 -14.22 -16.19 16.74
CA PRO A 81 -15.45 -15.40 16.86
C PRO A 81 -15.27 -13.95 16.40
N GLU A 82 -16.33 -13.38 15.84
CA GLU A 82 -16.41 -12.03 15.27
C GLU A 82 -16.21 -10.93 16.33
N ALA A 83 -15.32 -9.97 16.04
CA ALA A 83 -15.22 -8.71 16.77
C ALA A 83 -15.98 -7.62 15.98
N THR A 84 -17.19 -7.30 16.44
CA THR A 84 -17.99 -6.19 15.92
C THR A 84 -17.40 -4.87 16.39
N LEU A 85 -16.75 -4.14 15.49
CA LEU A 85 -16.36 -2.75 15.72
C LEU A 85 -17.61 -1.86 15.67
N VAL A 86 -18.07 -1.41 16.84
CA VAL A 86 -19.11 -0.39 16.98
C VAL A 86 -18.48 0.97 16.69
N LEU A 87 -18.72 1.51 15.50
CA LEU A 87 -18.54 2.93 15.23
C LEU A 87 -19.77 3.69 15.74
N SER A 88 -19.52 4.85 16.35
CA SER A 88 -20.48 5.63 17.12
C SER A 88 -21.71 6.09 16.34
N LYS A 89 -22.84 6.11 17.06
CA LYS A 89 -24.20 6.52 16.68
C LYS A 89 -24.28 7.70 15.69
N ALA A 90 -24.78 7.41 14.49
CA ALA A 90 -25.74 8.25 13.77
C ALA A 90 -26.61 7.33 12.88
N SER A 91 -27.92 7.60 12.84
CA SER A 91 -28.99 6.83 12.16
C SER A 91 -29.49 5.56 12.90
N GLN A 92 -30.44 5.76 13.81
CA GLN A 92 -31.40 4.70 14.15
C GLN A 92 -32.48 4.70 13.07
N GLY A 93 -32.47 3.68 12.22
CA GLY A 93 -33.53 3.44 11.24
C GLY A 93 -33.14 2.33 10.27
N GLY A 94 -33.44 1.08 10.61
CA GLY A 94 -33.36 -0.06 9.67
C GLY A 94 -32.12 -0.95 9.81
N SER A 95 -31.92 -1.61 10.95
CA SER A 95 -30.91 -2.68 11.06
C SER A 95 -31.44 -3.84 11.87
N ALA A 96 -31.96 -4.85 11.18
CA ALA A 96 -32.29 -6.15 11.79
C ALA A 96 -32.07 -7.35 10.86
N ALA A 97 -31.58 -7.20 9.63
CA ALA A 97 -31.53 -8.31 8.65
C ALA A 97 -30.14 -8.73 8.17
N LEU A 98 -29.04 -8.06 8.55
CA LEU A 98 -27.73 -8.25 7.90
C LEU A 98 -26.62 -8.85 8.79
N SER A 99 -26.93 -9.33 10.00
CA SER A 99 -25.90 -9.74 10.96
C SER A 99 -25.51 -11.23 10.98
N SER A 100 -25.89 -12.05 10.00
CA SER A 100 -25.40 -13.46 9.95
C SER A 100 -25.49 -14.18 8.60
N GLY A 101 -25.71 -13.45 7.49
CA GLY A 101 -25.96 -14.03 6.17
C GLY A 101 -24.79 -13.89 5.19
N ARG A 102 -24.48 -14.97 4.48
CA ARG A 102 -23.59 -15.00 3.30
C ARG A 102 -23.94 -13.84 2.36
N TRP A 103 -23.05 -12.86 2.19
CA TRP A 103 -23.30 -11.67 1.33
C TRP A 103 -23.48 -12.13 -0.12
N SER A 104 -24.66 -11.93 -0.71
CA SER A 104 -24.98 -12.29 -2.10
C SER A 104 -24.84 -11.09 -3.04
N MET A 105 -24.58 -11.34 -4.34
CA MET A 105 -24.49 -10.29 -5.37
C MET A 105 -25.79 -9.48 -5.41
N THR A 106 -25.71 -8.19 -5.12
CA THR A 106 -26.83 -7.26 -5.32
C THR A 106 -26.83 -6.76 -6.76
N VAL A 107 -28.00 -6.34 -7.24
CA VAL A 107 -28.18 -5.86 -8.62
C VAL A 107 -27.27 -4.65 -8.93
N PRO A 108 -27.12 -3.64 -8.05
CA PRO A 108 -26.24 -2.50 -8.33
C PRO A 108 -24.75 -2.90 -8.49
N LEU A 109 -24.23 -3.73 -7.59
CA LEU A 109 -22.82 -4.17 -7.66
C LEU A 109 -22.56 -5.06 -8.87
N ALA A 110 -23.54 -5.87 -9.28
CA ALA A 110 -23.47 -6.62 -10.53
C ALA A 110 -23.41 -5.68 -11.74
N ARG A 111 -24.25 -4.63 -11.78
CA ARG A 111 -24.24 -3.63 -12.85
C ARG A 111 -22.92 -2.88 -12.96
N LEU A 112 -22.27 -2.53 -11.84
CA LEU A 112 -20.94 -1.90 -11.88
C LEU A 112 -19.92 -2.78 -12.58
N ARG A 113 -19.90 -4.06 -12.18
CA ARG A 113 -19.01 -5.05 -12.79
C ARG A 113 -19.33 -5.23 -14.28
N ASP A 114 -20.60 -5.36 -14.63
CA ASP A 114 -21.03 -5.55 -16.01
C ASP A 114 -20.75 -4.31 -16.89
N ALA A 115 -20.67 -3.12 -16.28
CA ALA A 115 -20.20 -1.88 -16.92
C ALA A 115 -18.66 -1.77 -17.01
N GLY A 116 -17.91 -2.78 -16.55
CA GLY A 116 -16.45 -2.81 -16.59
C GLY A 116 -15.76 -2.07 -15.43
N VAL A 117 -16.47 -1.81 -14.33
CA VAL A 117 -15.93 -1.19 -13.12
C VAL A 117 -15.63 -2.26 -12.06
N ALA A 118 -14.36 -2.43 -11.71
CA ALA A 118 -14.01 -3.33 -10.61
C ALA A 118 -14.22 -2.65 -9.26
N VAL A 119 -14.82 -3.36 -8.32
CA VAL A 119 -15.09 -2.86 -6.97
C VAL A 119 -13.94 -3.21 -6.06
N ARG A 120 -13.36 -2.20 -5.39
CA ARG A 120 -12.20 -2.34 -4.51
C ARG A 120 -12.53 -1.82 -3.11
N LEU A 121 -12.02 -2.46 -2.08
CA LEU A 121 -12.13 -1.93 -0.71
C LEU A 121 -10.99 -0.98 -0.38
N ASP A 122 -11.34 0.15 0.22
CA ASP A 122 -10.40 1.24 0.52
C ASP A 122 -9.48 0.96 1.71
N ALA A 123 -9.94 0.16 2.66
CA ALA A 123 -9.13 -0.20 3.80
C ALA A 123 -9.51 -1.58 4.32
N ILE A 124 -8.51 -2.41 4.52
CA ILE A 124 -8.65 -3.74 5.09
C ILE A 124 -7.65 -3.96 6.22
N GLY A 125 -8.09 -4.67 7.25
CA GLY A 125 -7.25 -5.28 8.27
C GLY A 125 -7.41 -6.80 8.25
N ARG A 126 -6.51 -7.53 8.92
CA ARG A 126 -6.63 -8.99 9.06
C ARG A 126 -8.03 -9.38 9.55
N GLY A 127 -8.59 -10.41 8.92
CA GLY A 127 -9.93 -10.94 9.24
C GLY A 127 -11.10 -10.20 8.59
N SER A 128 -10.95 -8.95 8.15
CA SER A 128 -12.06 -8.16 7.58
C SER A 128 -12.43 -8.53 6.15
N LEU A 129 -11.46 -8.97 5.35
CA LEU A 129 -11.64 -9.30 3.93
C LEU A 129 -12.28 -10.68 3.70
N GLY A 130 -12.15 -11.60 4.66
CA GLY A 130 -12.56 -13.00 4.49
C GLY A 130 -14.04 -13.18 4.15
N ARG A 131 -14.92 -12.32 4.68
CA ARG A 131 -16.37 -12.35 4.38
C ARG A 131 -16.71 -11.98 2.92
N PHE A 132 -15.80 -11.29 2.23
CA PHE A 132 -15.94 -10.97 0.82
C PHE A 132 -15.29 -12.00 -0.09
N ALA A 133 -14.51 -12.91 0.48
CA ALA A 133 -13.87 -13.99 -0.25
C ALA A 133 -14.96 -14.94 -0.79
N GLY A 134 -14.94 -15.18 -2.10
CA GLY A 134 -15.83 -16.13 -2.77
C GLY A 134 -17.09 -15.54 -3.43
N THR A 135 -17.46 -14.29 -3.14
CA THR A 135 -18.61 -13.64 -3.80
C THR A 135 -18.23 -12.93 -5.09
N HIS A 136 -16.92 -12.74 -5.35
CA HIS A 136 -16.35 -11.95 -6.45
C HIS A 136 -16.88 -10.51 -6.54
N GLN A 137 -17.54 -10.01 -5.49
CA GLN A 137 -17.97 -8.62 -5.42
C GLN A 137 -16.78 -7.70 -5.28
N VAL A 138 -15.90 -8.04 -4.34
CA VAL A 138 -14.67 -7.30 -4.09
C VAL A 138 -13.55 -7.91 -4.93
N GLN A 139 -12.99 -7.07 -5.78
CA GLN A 139 -12.00 -7.39 -6.81
C GLN A 139 -10.62 -6.80 -6.50
N GLY A 140 -10.46 -6.15 -5.34
CA GLY A 140 -9.18 -5.64 -4.87
C GLY A 140 -9.32 -5.01 -3.49
N ALA A 141 -8.19 -4.68 -2.86
CA ALA A 141 -8.20 -4.00 -1.56
C ALA A 141 -6.93 -3.19 -1.28
N ARG A 142 -7.00 -2.14 -0.46
CA ARG A 142 -5.81 -1.43 0.03
C ARG A 142 -5.59 -1.68 1.52
N THR A 143 -4.34 -1.88 1.92
CA THR A 143 -3.98 -1.78 3.35
C THR A 143 -3.86 -0.31 3.72
N ASN A 144 -4.25 0.06 4.94
CA ASN A 144 -4.22 1.45 5.40
C ASN A 144 -3.63 1.52 6.82
N PRO A 145 -2.62 2.37 7.09
CA PRO A 145 -2.05 2.56 8.42
C PRO A 145 -3.08 2.89 9.51
N VAL A 146 -4.17 3.58 9.18
CA VAL A 146 -5.25 3.89 10.13
C VAL A 146 -5.97 2.64 10.59
N VAL A 147 -6.29 1.74 9.66
CA VAL A 147 -6.98 0.48 9.98
C VAL A 147 -6.05 -0.45 10.73
N LEU A 148 -4.76 -0.50 10.38
CA LEU A 148 -3.77 -1.22 11.15
C LEU A 148 -3.66 -0.67 12.58
N LYS A 149 -3.57 0.65 12.76
CA LYS A 149 -3.53 1.29 14.08
C LYS A 149 -4.74 0.93 14.91
N ALA A 150 -5.94 1.12 14.37
CA ALA A 150 -7.18 0.79 15.06
C ALA A 150 -7.21 -0.69 15.49
N ALA A 151 -6.78 -1.61 14.61
CA ALA A 151 -6.76 -3.03 14.91
C ALA A 151 -5.69 -3.41 15.95
N VAL A 152 -4.54 -2.73 15.99
CA VAL A 152 -3.53 -2.87 17.04
C VAL A 152 -4.05 -2.35 18.38
N GLU A 153 -4.85 -1.27 18.39
CA GLU A 153 -5.43 -0.71 19.63
C GLU A 153 -6.59 -1.54 20.18
N SER A 154 -7.45 -2.05 19.29
CA SER A 154 -8.74 -2.62 19.68
C SER A 154 -8.75 -4.14 19.76
N SER A 155 -7.64 -4.83 19.46
CA SER A 155 -7.61 -6.30 19.41
C SER A 155 -6.26 -6.89 19.78
N ALA A 156 -6.28 -8.12 20.31
CA ALA A 156 -5.06 -8.88 20.60
C ALA A 156 -4.42 -9.52 19.35
N LEU A 157 -4.94 -9.24 18.14
CA LEU A 157 -4.52 -9.91 16.89
C LEU A 157 -3.02 -9.71 16.58
N TYR A 158 -2.45 -8.58 17.01
CA TYR A 158 -1.06 -8.22 16.74
C TYR A 158 -0.13 -8.41 17.94
N ASP A 159 -0.65 -8.71 19.13
CA ASP A 159 0.13 -8.74 20.38
C ASP A 159 1.31 -9.70 20.31
N ARG A 160 1.07 -10.91 19.78
CA ARG A 160 2.12 -11.94 19.67
C ARG A 160 3.21 -11.50 18.70
N GLU A 161 2.83 -11.00 17.53
CA GLU A 161 3.78 -10.58 16.49
C GLU A 161 4.60 -9.36 16.95
N ILE A 162 3.96 -8.38 17.59
CA ILE A 162 4.66 -7.22 18.17
C ILE A 162 5.63 -7.65 19.28
N ALA A 163 5.23 -8.61 20.13
CA ALA A 163 6.12 -9.16 21.15
C ALA A 163 7.31 -9.90 20.55
N GLU A 164 7.10 -10.74 19.54
CA GLU A 164 8.17 -11.43 18.82
C GLU A 164 9.13 -10.43 18.18
N LEU A 165 8.62 -9.42 17.46
CA LEU A 165 9.43 -8.36 16.86
C LEU A 165 10.24 -7.60 17.91
N ALA A 166 9.63 -7.26 19.05
CA ALA A 166 10.33 -6.61 20.15
C ALA A 166 11.53 -7.43 20.66
N LEU A 167 11.35 -8.75 20.82
CA LEU A 167 12.40 -9.66 21.29
C LEU A 167 13.54 -9.86 20.28
N THR A 168 13.28 -9.66 18.98
CA THR A 168 14.34 -9.67 17.96
C THR A 168 15.21 -8.42 17.96
N GLY A 169 14.79 -7.34 18.63
CA GLY A 169 15.53 -6.08 18.70
C GLY A 169 15.52 -5.27 17.39
N VAL A 170 14.57 -5.53 16.48
CA VAL A 170 14.41 -4.73 15.25
C VAL A 170 13.94 -3.32 15.56
N GLY A 171 14.27 -2.36 14.69
CA GLY A 171 13.78 -0.99 14.81
C GLY A 171 12.27 -0.90 14.54
N ILE A 172 11.64 0.15 15.07
CA ILE A 172 10.18 0.40 14.90
C ILE A 172 9.80 0.43 13.41
N GLY A 173 10.61 1.05 12.55
CA GLY A 173 10.36 1.09 11.10
C GLY A 173 10.33 -0.31 10.46
N ASP A 174 11.20 -1.21 10.88
CA ASP A 174 11.24 -2.59 10.38
C ASP A 174 10.08 -3.42 10.94
N ALA A 175 9.69 -3.19 12.20
CA ALA A 175 8.52 -3.80 12.79
C ALA A 175 7.25 -3.37 12.04
N MET A 176 7.08 -2.07 11.82
CA MET A 176 5.99 -1.48 11.02
C MET A 176 5.91 -2.11 9.63
N ARG A 177 7.04 -2.18 8.93
CA ARG A 177 7.14 -2.82 7.61
C ARG A 177 6.72 -4.29 7.66
N SER A 178 7.13 -5.01 8.69
CA SER A 178 6.80 -6.42 8.85
C SER A 178 5.31 -6.62 9.06
N LEU A 179 4.69 -5.80 9.93
CA LEU A 179 3.25 -5.85 10.19
C LEU A 179 2.43 -5.54 8.93
N THR A 180 2.75 -4.45 8.22
CA THR A 180 2.03 -4.07 7.00
C THR A 180 2.24 -5.08 5.86
N ALA A 181 3.45 -5.61 5.69
CA ALA A 181 3.72 -6.64 4.70
C ALA A 181 2.98 -7.95 5.01
N CYS A 182 2.85 -8.31 6.29
CA CYS A 182 2.09 -9.49 6.71
C CYS A 182 0.59 -9.32 6.37
N ASP A 183 0.00 -8.16 6.66
CA ASP A 183 -1.39 -7.84 6.29
C ASP A 183 -1.61 -7.88 4.78
N ALA A 184 -0.71 -7.26 4.01
CA ALA A 184 -0.78 -7.25 2.56
C ALA A 184 -0.65 -8.66 1.97
N ARG A 185 0.26 -9.49 2.51
CA ARG A 185 0.42 -10.90 2.10
C ARG A 185 -0.86 -11.69 2.36
N TRP A 186 -1.42 -11.58 3.56
CA TRP A 186 -2.69 -12.24 3.90
C TRP A 186 -3.81 -11.81 2.95
N ALA A 187 -3.94 -10.52 2.69
CA ALA A 187 -4.94 -10.00 1.76
C ALA A 187 -4.73 -10.49 0.33
N CYS A 188 -3.46 -10.56 -0.12
CA CYS A 188 -3.11 -11.12 -1.42
C CYS A 188 -3.55 -12.58 -1.51
N ASP A 189 -3.36 -13.37 -0.45
CA ASP A 189 -3.77 -14.78 -0.39
C ASP A 189 -5.30 -14.92 -0.44
N VAL A 190 -6.03 -14.04 0.27
CA VAL A 190 -7.50 -14.00 0.23
C VAL A 190 -8.05 -13.64 -1.16
N LEU A 191 -7.41 -12.71 -1.86
CA LEU A 191 -7.81 -12.27 -3.21
C LEU A 191 -7.18 -13.09 -4.34
N ARG A 192 -6.35 -14.07 -4.02
CA ARG A 192 -5.69 -14.92 -5.01
C ARG A 192 -6.67 -15.67 -5.92
N PRO A 193 -7.80 -16.22 -5.44
CA PRO A 193 -8.79 -16.84 -6.32
C PRO A 193 -9.36 -15.88 -7.38
N VAL A 194 -9.62 -14.62 -7.01
CA VAL A 194 -10.10 -13.59 -7.95
C VAL A 194 -9.01 -13.25 -8.96
N PHE A 195 -7.76 -13.12 -8.50
CA PHE A 195 -6.62 -12.88 -9.36
C PHE A 195 -6.45 -13.99 -10.40
N ASP A 196 -6.46 -15.25 -9.98
CA ASP A 196 -6.30 -16.39 -10.89
C ASP A 196 -7.49 -16.51 -11.86
N ALA A 197 -8.74 -16.35 -11.37
CA ALA A 197 -9.95 -16.47 -12.17
C ALA A 197 -10.08 -15.39 -13.26
N THR A 198 -9.53 -14.20 -13.02
CA THR A 198 -9.55 -13.08 -13.97
C THR A 198 -8.27 -13.00 -14.81
N GLY A 199 -7.37 -13.98 -14.71
CA GLY A 199 -6.08 -13.93 -15.39
C GLY A 199 -5.21 -12.74 -14.95
N GLY A 200 -5.41 -12.25 -13.71
CA GLY A 200 -4.73 -11.12 -13.10
C GLY A 200 -5.24 -9.75 -13.52
N VAL A 201 -6.43 -9.65 -14.13
CA VAL A 201 -7.09 -8.36 -14.38
C VAL A 201 -7.46 -7.70 -13.06
N ASP A 202 -7.97 -8.51 -12.12
CA ASP A 202 -8.36 -8.09 -10.77
C ASP A 202 -7.66 -8.94 -9.70
N GLY A 203 -8.09 -8.81 -8.45
CA GLY A 203 -7.52 -9.50 -7.29
C GLY A 203 -6.29 -8.82 -6.69
N TRP A 204 -6.07 -7.53 -7.02
CA TRP A 204 -4.88 -6.78 -6.61
C TRP A 204 -5.00 -6.19 -5.20
N VAL A 205 -3.90 -6.21 -4.46
CA VAL A 205 -3.77 -5.57 -3.14
C VAL A 205 -2.69 -4.51 -3.18
N SER A 206 -3.00 -3.29 -2.71
CA SER A 206 -2.02 -2.21 -2.60
C SER A 206 -1.51 -2.09 -1.17
N ILE A 207 -0.20 -1.99 -1.04
CA ILE A 207 0.51 -1.67 0.21
C ILE A 207 1.15 -0.29 0.11
N GLU A 208 0.89 0.56 1.10
CA GLU A 208 1.43 1.92 1.15
C GLU A 208 2.90 1.94 1.57
N ILE A 209 3.72 2.66 0.80
CA ILE A 209 5.08 3.04 1.20
C ILE A 209 4.99 4.20 2.19
N ASP A 210 5.89 4.23 3.18
CA ASP A 210 5.98 5.32 4.17
C ASP A 210 5.89 6.71 3.51
N PRO A 211 4.80 7.48 3.76
CA PRO A 211 4.54 8.77 3.13
C PRO A 211 5.65 9.80 3.34
N ARG A 212 6.45 9.65 4.40
CA ARG A 212 7.56 10.55 4.72
C ARG A 212 8.71 10.43 3.71
N LEU A 213 8.71 9.38 2.88
CA LEU A 213 9.67 9.17 1.80
C LEU A 213 9.26 9.85 0.49
N ALA A 214 8.10 10.51 0.42
CA ALA A 214 7.50 10.99 -0.82
C ALA A 214 8.36 11.95 -1.68
N HIS A 215 9.44 12.50 -1.12
CA HIS A 215 10.37 13.38 -1.83
C HIS A 215 11.76 12.76 -2.08
N ASP A 216 11.95 11.49 -1.73
CA ASP A 216 13.20 10.75 -1.89
C ASP A 216 12.99 9.52 -2.79
N GLU A 217 13.34 9.68 -4.06
CA GLU A 217 13.20 8.64 -5.09
C GLU A 217 13.94 7.35 -4.72
N ALA A 218 15.20 7.47 -4.28
CA ALA A 218 16.06 6.33 -4.02
C ALA A 218 15.53 5.50 -2.84
N ARG A 219 15.08 6.17 -1.78
CA ARG A 219 14.48 5.51 -0.62
C ARG A 219 13.12 4.91 -0.92
N MET A 220 12.27 5.57 -1.71
CA MET A 220 11.00 4.98 -2.15
C MET A 220 11.22 3.71 -2.99
N LEU A 221 12.16 3.74 -3.94
CA LEU A 221 12.48 2.55 -4.74
C LEU A 221 13.04 1.41 -3.87
N ALA A 222 13.92 1.73 -2.91
CA ALA A 222 14.45 0.74 -1.98
C ALA A 222 13.36 0.12 -1.10
N GLU A 223 12.42 0.94 -0.62
CA GLU A 223 11.27 0.48 0.17
C GLU A 223 10.33 -0.39 -0.68
N ALA A 224 9.98 0.04 -1.90
CA ALA A 224 9.15 -0.73 -2.82
C ALA A 224 9.74 -2.12 -3.11
N ARG A 225 11.05 -2.20 -3.39
CA ARG A 225 11.78 -3.47 -3.57
C ARG A 225 11.71 -4.36 -2.32
N THR A 226 11.81 -3.75 -1.15
CA THR A 226 11.76 -4.46 0.13
C THR A 226 10.37 -5.03 0.38
N LEU A 227 9.32 -4.22 0.24
CA LEU A 227 7.93 -4.66 0.35
C LEU A 227 7.60 -5.75 -0.67
N TRP A 228 8.02 -5.58 -1.93
CA TRP A 228 7.81 -6.58 -2.98
C TRP A 228 8.37 -7.96 -2.59
N ARG A 229 9.61 -8.00 -2.09
CA ARG A 229 10.24 -9.24 -1.59
C ARG A 229 9.60 -9.75 -0.30
N LEU A 230 9.25 -8.87 0.62
CA LEU A 230 8.69 -9.24 1.92
C LEU A 230 7.29 -9.79 1.81
N VAL A 231 6.48 -9.32 0.86
CA VAL A 231 5.13 -9.82 0.62
C VAL A 231 5.17 -11.06 -0.27
N ASP A 232 5.98 -11.07 -1.34
CA ASP A 232 6.18 -12.22 -2.23
C ASP A 232 4.86 -12.83 -2.75
N ARG A 233 4.03 -11.98 -3.35
CA ARG A 233 2.76 -12.37 -4.00
C ARG A 233 2.60 -11.69 -5.35
N PRO A 234 2.09 -12.39 -6.37
CA PRO A 234 2.01 -11.86 -7.73
C PRO A 234 0.95 -10.77 -7.90
N ASN A 235 0.00 -10.68 -6.96
CA ASN A 235 -1.13 -9.75 -6.97
C ASN A 235 -0.93 -8.55 -6.01
N LEU A 236 0.32 -8.21 -5.70
CA LEU A 236 0.67 -7.01 -4.94
C LEU A 236 0.85 -5.80 -5.86
N LEU A 237 0.51 -4.62 -5.36
CA LEU A 237 0.89 -3.31 -5.88
C LEU A 237 1.61 -2.54 -4.76
N THR A 238 2.77 -1.96 -5.03
CA THR A 238 3.39 -1.00 -4.11
C THR A 238 2.83 0.38 -4.39
N GLN A 239 2.18 1.00 -3.40
CA GLN A 239 1.54 2.29 -3.57
C GLN A 239 2.56 3.42 -3.39
N VAL A 240 2.67 4.28 -4.42
CA VAL A 240 3.66 5.36 -4.52
C VAL A 240 2.92 6.69 -4.74
N PRO A 241 3.30 7.77 -4.06
CA PRO A 241 2.63 9.05 -4.25
C PRO A 241 2.95 9.72 -5.58
N ALA A 242 2.00 10.45 -6.16
CA ALA A 242 2.16 11.21 -7.41
C ALA A 242 2.96 12.54 -7.22
N THR A 243 4.00 12.52 -6.39
CA THR A 243 5.02 13.58 -6.31
C THR A 243 6.03 13.43 -7.44
N GLU A 244 6.86 14.44 -7.68
CA GLU A 244 7.90 14.36 -8.70
C GLU A 244 8.87 13.18 -8.47
N ALA A 245 9.37 13.03 -7.23
CA ALA A 245 10.21 11.90 -6.86
C ALA A 245 9.47 10.57 -6.90
N GLY A 246 8.18 10.55 -6.53
CA GLY A 246 7.36 9.35 -6.55
C GLY A 246 7.07 8.87 -7.96
N LEU A 247 6.86 9.76 -8.92
CA LEU A 247 6.71 9.39 -10.34
C LEU A 247 8.00 8.78 -10.91
N ARG A 248 9.17 9.31 -10.55
CA ARG A 248 10.46 8.71 -10.92
C ARG A 248 10.63 7.33 -10.29
N ALA A 249 10.31 7.19 -9.01
CA ALA A 249 10.34 5.90 -8.31
C ALA A 249 9.37 4.89 -8.93
N ALA A 250 8.14 5.29 -9.27
CA ALA A 250 7.15 4.44 -9.93
C ALA A 250 7.65 3.95 -11.30
N SER A 251 8.25 4.83 -12.10
CA SER A 251 8.87 4.44 -13.38
C SER A 251 10.02 3.44 -13.17
N ALA A 252 10.85 3.63 -12.14
CA ALA A 252 11.93 2.72 -11.80
C ALA A 252 11.41 1.35 -11.31
N CYS A 253 10.37 1.32 -10.47
CA CYS A 253 9.70 0.09 -10.04
C CYS A 253 9.17 -0.70 -11.24
N LEU A 254 8.45 -0.05 -12.15
CA LEU A 254 7.92 -0.68 -13.36
C LEU A 254 9.06 -1.22 -14.26
N ALA A 255 10.15 -0.47 -14.41
CA ALA A 255 11.34 -0.92 -15.13
C ALA A 255 12.00 -2.16 -14.50
N GLU A 256 11.76 -2.40 -13.21
CA GLU A 256 12.15 -3.57 -12.44
C GLU A 256 11.09 -4.67 -12.36
N GLY A 257 9.95 -4.48 -13.03
CA GLY A 257 8.83 -5.43 -12.99
C GLY A 257 8.09 -5.46 -11.65
N ILE A 258 8.24 -4.43 -10.82
CA ILE A 258 7.46 -4.22 -9.59
C ILE A 258 6.18 -3.49 -9.99
N CYS A 259 5.03 -4.06 -9.64
CA CYS A 259 3.72 -3.47 -9.93
C CYS A 259 3.43 -2.31 -8.96
N VAL A 260 2.82 -1.22 -9.46
CA VAL A 260 2.66 0.03 -8.69
C VAL A 260 1.24 0.59 -8.71
N ASP A 261 0.80 1.11 -7.57
CA ASP A 261 -0.43 1.91 -7.45
C ASP A 261 -0.02 3.37 -7.21
N VAL A 262 -0.18 4.23 -8.22
CA VAL A 262 0.20 5.64 -8.08
C VAL A 262 -0.96 6.41 -7.47
N THR A 263 -0.76 6.98 -6.28
CA THR A 263 -1.83 7.59 -5.46
C THR A 263 -1.72 9.10 -5.34
N TRP A 264 -2.75 9.73 -4.74
CA TRP A 264 -2.84 11.17 -4.50
C TRP A 264 -2.82 11.99 -5.80
N ILE A 265 -3.57 11.50 -6.78
CA ILE A 265 -3.79 12.17 -8.06
C ILE A 265 -5.09 12.98 -7.94
N PHE A 266 -4.96 14.30 -7.92
CA PHE A 266 -6.11 15.20 -7.68
C PHE A 266 -6.57 15.98 -8.94
N SER A 267 -5.86 15.85 -10.07
CA SER A 267 -6.20 16.64 -11.27
C SER A 267 -5.85 15.92 -12.57
N PRO A 268 -6.49 16.27 -13.70
CA PRO A 268 -6.15 15.74 -15.02
C PRO A 268 -4.68 16.00 -15.38
N GLY A 269 -4.13 17.15 -14.96
CA GLY A 269 -2.73 17.52 -15.17
C GLY A 269 -1.77 16.66 -14.36
N ALA A 270 -2.10 16.33 -13.11
CA ALA A 270 -1.33 15.36 -12.33
C ALA A 270 -1.38 13.97 -12.97
N TYR A 271 -2.56 13.53 -13.40
CA TYR A 271 -2.73 12.25 -14.09
C TYR A 271 -1.92 12.17 -15.40
N ALA A 272 -1.82 13.27 -16.15
CA ALA A 272 -0.98 13.30 -17.36
C ALA A 272 0.49 12.95 -17.08
N ARG A 273 1.05 13.43 -15.96
CA ARG A 273 2.42 13.06 -15.54
C ARG A 273 2.52 11.61 -15.08
N VAL A 274 1.48 11.09 -14.43
CA VAL A 274 1.39 9.68 -14.00
C VAL A 274 1.42 8.75 -15.21
N ARG A 275 0.62 9.05 -16.25
CA ARG A 275 0.61 8.27 -17.50
C ARG A 275 1.97 8.25 -18.18
N ASP A 276 2.65 9.41 -18.23
CA ASP A 276 3.98 9.49 -18.82
C ASP A 276 5.02 8.65 -18.06
N ALA A 277 5.00 8.71 -16.72
CA ALA A 277 5.86 7.87 -15.87
C ALA A 277 5.58 6.36 -16.06
N PHE A 278 4.30 5.99 -16.19
CA PHE A 278 3.86 4.63 -16.46
C PHE A 278 4.39 4.10 -17.79
N LEU A 279 4.14 4.82 -18.89
CA LEU A 279 4.64 4.45 -20.22
C LEU A 279 6.16 4.32 -20.23
N THR A 280 6.85 5.30 -19.65
CA THR A 280 8.32 5.31 -19.54
C THR A 280 8.83 4.11 -18.74
N GLY A 281 8.16 3.75 -17.65
CA GLY A 281 8.50 2.59 -16.83
C GLY A 281 8.35 1.27 -17.59
N LEU A 282 7.25 1.08 -18.32
CA LEU A 282 7.03 -0.11 -19.13
C LEU A 282 7.99 -0.21 -20.32
N GLU A 283 8.26 0.89 -21.01
CA GLU A 283 9.25 0.94 -22.10
C GLU A 283 10.64 0.54 -21.61
N ARG A 284 11.02 0.98 -20.40
CA ARG A 284 12.25 0.54 -19.73
C ARG A 284 12.19 -0.94 -19.36
N ALA A 285 11.06 -1.44 -18.87
CA ALA A 285 10.89 -2.85 -18.53
C ALA A 285 11.12 -3.77 -19.73
N VAL A 286 10.53 -3.43 -20.88
CA VAL A 286 10.72 -4.15 -22.15
C VAL A 286 12.19 -4.12 -22.57
N ARG A 287 12.84 -2.95 -22.53
CA ARG A 287 14.28 -2.83 -22.84
C ARG A 287 15.17 -3.64 -21.91
N ASN A 288 14.75 -3.82 -20.66
CA ASN A 288 15.44 -4.64 -19.65
C ASN A 288 15.12 -6.14 -19.79
N GLY A 289 14.42 -6.56 -20.85
CA GLY A 289 14.05 -7.97 -21.07
C GLY A 289 12.98 -8.50 -20.12
N ARG A 290 12.22 -7.62 -19.46
CA ARG A 290 11.11 -8.02 -18.59
C ARG A 290 9.83 -8.15 -19.40
N GLY A 291 9.05 -9.21 -19.15
CA GLY A 291 7.75 -9.42 -19.79
C GLY A 291 6.70 -8.43 -19.23
N PRO A 292 6.22 -7.46 -20.02
CA PRO A 292 5.30 -6.42 -19.51
C PRO A 292 3.90 -6.97 -19.17
N ALA A 293 3.55 -8.16 -19.66
CA ALA A 293 2.29 -8.84 -19.34
C ALA A 293 2.10 -9.16 -17.85
N ARG A 294 3.19 -9.19 -17.07
CA ARG A 294 3.17 -9.43 -15.62
C ARG A 294 3.25 -8.15 -14.80
N ILE A 295 3.39 -7.00 -15.44
CA ILE A 295 3.55 -5.70 -14.79
C ILE A 295 2.20 -5.00 -14.82
N ALA A 296 1.64 -4.75 -13.65
CA ALA A 296 0.37 -4.04 -13.49
C ALA A 296 0.58 -2.66 -12.86
N SER A 297 -0.34 -1.76 -13.15
CA SER A 297 -0.39 -0.48 -12.46
C SER A 297 -1.80 0.05 -12.31
N LEU A 298 -2.06 0.73 -11.20
CA LEU A 298 -3.25 1.56 -10.99
C LEU A 298 -2.86 3.03 -10.86
N ALA A 299 -3.78 3.91 -11.25
CA ALA A 299 -3.72 5.34 -10.99
C ALA A 299 -4.89 5.74 -10.07
N SER A 300 -4.62 5.80 -8.76
CA SER A 300 -5.57 6.18 -7.72
C SER A 300 -5.85 7.69 -7.75
N TYR A 301 -7.00 8.04 -8.33
CA TYR A 301 -7.49 9.39 -8.55
C TYR A 301 -8.53 9.78 -7.49
N GLU A 302 -8.20 10.81 -6.71
CA GLU A 302 -9.00 11.27 -5.58
C GLU A 302 -10.18 12.13 -6.04
N VAL A 303 -11.38 11.80 -5.56
CA VAL A 303 -12.63 12.43 -6.00
C VAL A 303 -13.17 13.42 -4.94
N ALA A 304 -13.79 12.93 -3.87
CA ALA A 304 -14.52 13.79 -2.92
C ALA A 304 -13.72 14.98 -2.34
N PRO A 305 -12.41 14.83 -1.98
CA PRO A 305 -11.64 15.95 -1.44
C PRO A 305 -11.51 17.14 -2.39
N VAL A 306 -11.67 16.93 -3.71
CA VAL A 306 -11.63 18.00 -4.70
C VAL A 306 -12.86 18.90 -4.56
N ASP A 307 -14.06 18.32 -4.54
CA ASP A 307 -15.30 19.08 -4.37
C ASP A 307 -15.30 19.80 -3.03
N THR A 308 -14.98 19.13 -1.91
CA THR A 308 -14.91 19.77 -0.59
C THR A 308 -14.02 21.03 -0.58
N ALA A 309 -12.87 20.99 -1.27
CA ALA A 309 -11.93 22.12 -1.29
C ALA A 309 -12.25 23.19 -2.34
N VAL A 310 -12.98 22.84 -3.39
CA VAL A 310 -13.46 23.79 -4.41
C VAL A 310 -14.73 24.49 -3.90
N ASP A 311 -15.69 23.73 -3.38
CA ASP A 311 -16.95 24.23 -2.83
C ASP A 311 -16.69 25.22 -1.70
N ALA A 312 -15.77 24.91 -0.78
CA ALA A 312 -15.37 25.84 0.27
C ALA A 312 -14.84 27.20 -0.26
N ARG A 313 -14.24 27.23 -1.46
CA ARG A 313 -13.82 28.49 -2.11
C ARG A 313 -14.99 29.16 -2.83
N LEU A 314 -15.87 28.38 -3.48
CA LEU A 314 -17.06 28.89 -4.15
C LEU A 314 -18.03 29.55 -3.16
N ASP A 315 -18.21 28.95 -1.98
CA ASP A 315 -19.04 29.51 -0.89
C ASP A 315 -18.50 30.85 -0.39
N GLN A 316 -17.17 30.99 -0.28
CA GLN A 316 -16.54 32.26 0.11
C GLN A 316 -16.79 33.38 -0.90
N LEU A 317 -16.99 33.05 -2.19
CA LEU A 317 -17.35 34.04 -3.21
C LEU A 317 -18.81 34.46 -3.09
N GLY A 318 -19.71 33.56 -2.70
CA GLY A 318 -21.13 33.84 -2.45
C GLY A 318 -21.94 34.30 -3.67
N THR A 319 -21.39 34.24 -4.89
CA THR A 319 -22.08 34.67 -6.12
C THR A 319 -23.05 33.62 -6.61
N SER A 320 -24.06 34.01 -7.41
CA SER A 320 -24.94 33.03 -8.07
C SER A 320 -24.16 32.10 -9.00
N ARG A 321 -23.22 32.64 -9.76
CA ARG A 321 -22.35 31.86 -10.65
C ARG A 321 -21.51 30.83 -9.90
N ALA A 322 -20.91 31.20 -8.77
CA ALA A 322 -20.15 30.26 -7.94
C ALA A 322 -21.03 29.14 -7.36
N ARG A 323 -22.25 29.46 -6.93
CA ARG A 323 -23.20 28.46 -6.41
C ARG A 323 -23.62 27.42 -7.45
N HIS A 324 -23.64 27.78 -8.73
CA HIS A 324 -23.96 26.83 -9.80
C HIS A 324 -22.85 25.79 -10.07
N LEU A 325 -21.64 25.98 -9.53
CA LEU A 325 -20.50 25.09 -9.72
C LEU A 325 -20.25 24.13 -8.54
N LEU A 326 -21.07 24.24 -7.49
CA LEU A 326 -20.92 23.42 -6.28
C LEU A 326 -21.06 21.93 -6.60
N GLY A 327 -20.09 21.15 -6.17
CA GLY A 327 -20.08 19.70 -6.33
C GLY A 327 -19.78 19.21 -7.75
N ASP A 328 -19.40 20.06 -8.69
CA ASP A 328 -19.15 19.63 -10.08
C ASP A 328 -17.67 19.39 -10.40
N ALA A 329 -16.75 19.94 -9.60
CA ALA A 329 -15.33 19.99 -9.93
C ALA A 329 -14.67 18.59 -9.97
N ALA A 330 -14.99 17.73 -9.01
CA ALA A 330 -14.38 16.40 -8.88
C ALA A 330 -14.79 15.49 -10.03
N ILE A 331 -16.09 15.41 -10.35
CA ILE A 331 -16.60 14.60 -11.46
C ILE A 331 -16.10 15.15 -12.80
N ALA A 332 -16.08 16.47 -12.99
CA ALA A 332 -15.53 17.09 -14.18
C ALA A 332 -14.04 16.73 -14.36
N GLY A 333 -13.24 16.88 -13.31
CA GLY A 333 -11.83 16.49 -13.30
C GLY A 333 -11.63 15.00 -13.62
N ALA A 334 -12.37 14.11 -12.98
CA ALA A 334 -12.27 12.66 -13.20
C ALA A 334 -12.65 12.26 -14.64
N ARG A 335 -13.71 12.84 -15.23
CA ARG A 335 -14.08 12.63 -16.64
C ARG A 335 -12.95 13.02 -17.59
N LEU A 336 -12.29 14.14 -17.33
CA LEU A 336 -11.17 14.62 -18.14
C LEU A 336 -9.88 13.79 -17.92
N ALA A 337 -9.72 13.21 -16.74
CA ALA A 337 -8.69 12.20 -16.49
C ALA A 337 -8.96 10.95 -17.34
N TYR A 338 -10.20 10.46 -17.39
CA TYR A 338 -10.59 9.32 -18.23
C TYR A 338 -10.41 9.60 -19.74
N GLN A 339 -10.77 10.79 -20.23
CA GLN A 339 -10.44 11.20 -21.60
C GLN A 339 -8.92 11.16 -21.87
N GLY A 340 -8.10 11.46 -20.86
CA GLY A 340 -6.65 11.33 -20.94
C GLY A 340 -6.17 9.87 -20.97
N PHE A 341 -6.87 8.97 -20.29
CA PHE A 341 -6.64 7.52 -20.35
C PHE A 341 -6.93 6.98 -21.76
N GLU A 342 -8.09 7.30 -22.35
CA GLU A 342 -8.42 6.90 -23.72
C GLU A 342 -7.40 7.40 -24.74
N ARG A 343 -6.98 8.67 -24.63
CA ARG A 343 -5.93 9.24 -25.49
C ARG A 343 -4.58 8.52 -25.35
N MET A 344 -4.24 8.06 -24.15
CA MET A 344 -3.03 7.26 -23.94
C MET A 344 -3.15 5.92 -24.67
N LEU A 345 -4.29 5.24 -24.56
CA LEU A 345 -4.53 3.95 -25.23
C LEU A 345 -4.52 4.07 -26.76
N ALA A 346 -4.97 5.20 -27.31
CA ALA A 346 -4.91 5.48 -28.74
C ALA A 346 -3.49 5.85 -29.22
N GLY A 347 -2.56 6.17 -28.32
CA GLY A 347 -1.24 6.69 -28.63
C GLY A 347 -0.24 5.62 -29.11
N PRO A 348 0.76 6.01 -29.93
CA PRO A 348 1.73 5.07 -30.51
C PRO A 348 2.61 4.38 -29.44
N ARG A 349 2.97 5.09 -28.36
CA ARG A 349 3.73 4.52 -27.22
C ARG A 349 2.98 3.34 -26.60
N TRP A 350 1.68 3.50 -26.36
CA TRP A 350 0.85 2.43 -25.81
C TRP A 350 0.69 1.28 -26.81
N LYS A 351 0.41 1.56 -28.09
CA LYS A 351 0.24 0.52 -29.10
C LYS A 351 1.46 -0.40 -29.24
N ALA A 352 2.68 0.15 -29.12
CA ALA A 352 3.89 -0.67 -29.09
C ALA A 352 3.99 -1.56 -27.83
N LEU A 353 3.62 -1.04 -26.66
CA LEU A 353 3.62 -1.79 -25.40
C LEU A 353 2.53 -2.88 -25.37
N GLU A 354 1.34 -2.57 -25.89
CA GLU A 354 0.22 -3.49 -26.04
C GLU A 354 0.61 -4.68 -26.94
N GLN A 355 1.31 -4.43 -28.06
CA GLN A 355 1.87 -5.49 -28.91
C GLN A 355 2.91 -6.36 -28.19
N ALA A 356 3.64 -5.80 -27.22
CA ALA A 356 4.54 -6.54 -26.35
C ALA A 356 3.81 -7.29 -25.19
N GLY A 357 2.48 -7.19 -25.13
CA GLY A 357 1.62 -7.85 -24.14
C GLY A 357 1.40 -7.07 -22.85
N ALA A 358 1.69 -5.77 -22.82
CA ALA A 358 1.44 -4.92 -21.64
C ALA A 358 -0.06 -4.79 -21.31
N ARG A 359 -0.37 -4.49 -20.04
CA ARG A 359 -1.73 -4.18 -19.57
C ARG A 359 -1.88 -2.69 -19.26
N PRO A 360 -3.04 -2.07 -19.56
CA PRO A 360 -3.21 -0.64 -19.36
C PRO A 360 -3.19 -0.28 -17.88
N GLN A 361 -2.69 0.92 -17.55
CA GLN A 361 -2.83 1.48 -16.21
C GLN A 361 -4.27 1.97 -16.02
N ARG A 362 -5.07 1.18 -15.32
CA ARG A 362 -6.47 1.52 -15.03
C ARG A 362 -6.55 2.69 -14.06
N LEU A 363 -7.52 3.57 -14.29
CA LEU A 363 -7.90 4.60 -13.32
C LEU A 363 -8.67 3.96 -12.17
N ALA A 364 -8.29 4.30 -10.95
CA ALA A 364 -9.00 3.92 -9.75
C ALA A 364 -9.60 5.17 -9.10
N TRP A 365 -10.92 5.29 -9.09
CA TRP A 365 -11.62 6.35 -8.36
C TRP A 365 -11.52 6.06 -6.86
N THR A 366 -10.92 6.98 -6.10
CA THR A 366 -10.67 6.83 -4.67
C THR A 366 -11.23 8.00 -3.88
N SER A 367 -11.39 7.81 -2.57
CA SER A 367 -12.07 8.77 -1.70
C SER A 367 -13.45 9.13 -2.27
N THR A 368 -14.24 8.11 -2.62
CA THR A 368 -15.57 8.27 -3.24
C THR A 368 -16.71 8.29 -2.22
N SER A 369 -16.39 8.28 -0.91
CA SER A 369 -17.38 8.46 0.15
C SER A 369 -17.64 9.95 0.37
N ILE A 370 -18.88 10.30 0.69
CA ILE A 370 -19.32 11.66 0.92
C ILE A 370 -19.57 11.87 2.40
N GLU A 371 -19.10 13.02 2.90
CA GLU A 371 -19.36 13.47 4.27
C GLU A 371 -20.45 14.55 4.33
N ASP A 372 -20.66 15.28 3.22
CA ASP A 372 -21.64 16.36 3.15
C ASP A 372 -23.06 15.81 2.84
N PRO A 373 -24.02 15.94 3.78
CA PRO A 373 -25.37 15.43 3.59
C PRO A 373 -26.19 16.17 2.53
N ALA A 374 -25.69 17.29 1.98
CA ALA A 374 -26.33 17.97 0.86
C ALA A 374 -26.26 17.17 -0.46
N TYR A 375 -25.36 16.18 -0.52
CA TYR A 375 -25.13 15.35 -1.70
C TYR A 375 -25.59 13.90 -1.46
N GLU A 376 -26.08 13.25 -2.51
CA GLU A 376 -26.41 11.82 -2.49
C GLU A 376 -25.14 10.99 -2.25
N ASP A 377 -25.17 10.10 -1.25
CA ASP A 377 -24.02 9.37 -0.72
C ASP A 377 -23.30 8.45 -1.73
N THR A 378 -23.99 8.07 -2.81
CA THR A 378 -23.50 7.20 -3.89
C THR A 378 -23.09 7.96 -5.16
N ARG A 379 -23.25 9.30 -5.23
CA ARG A 379 -23.13 10.07 -6.48
C ARG A 379 -21.82 9.91 -7.23
N TYR A 380 -20.69 9.72 -6.54
CA TYR A 380 -19.38 9.57 -7.21
C TYR A 380 -19.24 8.20 -7.86
N VAL A 381 -19.88 7.17 -7.30
CA VAL A 381 -19.92 5.83 -7.88
C VAL A 381 -20.77 5.87 -9.14
N GLU A 382 -21.94 6.47 -9.07
CA GLU A 382 -22.88 6.59 -10.18
C GLU A 382 -22.37 7.51 -11.28
N GLY A 383 -21.77 8.65 -10.91
CA GLY A 383 -21.29 9.68 -11.82
C GLY A 383 -20.00 9.33 -12.57
N LEU A 384 -19.30 8.25 -12.18
CA LEU A 384 -17.99 7.86 -12.71
C LEU A 384 -17.94 6.42 -13.23
N VAL A 385 -19.09 5.84 -13.57
CA VAL A 385 -19.14 4.55 -14.26
C VAL A 385 -18.54 4.68 -15.65
N ALA A 386 -17.44 3.96 -15.89
CA ALA A 386 -16.80 3.86 -17.20
C ALA A 386 -16.03 2.53 -17.32
N PRO A 387 -15.97 1.94 -18.52
CA PRO A 387 -15.20 0.71 -18.76
C PRO A 387 -13.72 0.83 -18.34
N ASP A 388 -13.15 -0.30 -17.91
CA ASP A 388 -11.75 -0.44 -17.51
C ASP A 388 -11.31 0.45 -16.34
N THR A 389 -12.24 0.80 -15.45
CA THR A 389 -11.95 1.57 -14.23
C THR A 389 -12.09 0.72 -12.97
N VAL A 390 -11.56 1.22 -11.86
CA VAL A 390 -11.74 0.65 -10.52
C VAL A 390 -12.49 1.70 -9.69
N CYS A 391 -13.46 1.28 -8.89
CA CYS A 391 -14.07 2.14 -7.88
C CYS A 391 -13.67 1.62 -6.49
N THR A 392 -12.97 2.45 -5.72
CA THR A 392 -12.48 2.11 -4.38
C THR A 392 -13.41 2.69 -3.33
N MET A 393 -14.10 1.81 -2.62
CA MET A 393 -15.17 2.15 -1.68
C MET A 393 -14.78 1.82 -0.25
N SER A 394 -15.25 2.65 0.70
CA SER A 394 -15.36 2.22 2.08
C SER A 394 -16.39 1.10 2.20
N GLN A 395 -16.35 0.33 3.29
CA GLN A 395 -17.36 -0.71 3.52
C GLN A 395 -18.78 -0.11 3.64
N ALA A 396 -18.92 1.06 4.26
CA ALA A 396 -20.20 1.75 4.36
C ALA A 396 -20.75 2.14 2.98
N LEU A 397 -19.92 2.74 2.13
CA LEU A 397 -20.31 3.09 0.77
C LEU A 397 -20.64 1.85 -0.07
N LEU A 398 -19.89 0.76 0.08
CA LEU A 398 -20.18 -0.50 -0.60
C LEU A 398 -21.59 -1.01 -0.25
N TYR A 399 -22.01 -0.89 1.02
CA TYR A 399 -23.37 -1.24 1.43
C TYR A 399 -24.41 -0.27 0.88
N ALA A 400 -24.17 1.03 0.90
CA ALA A 400 -25.08 2.04 0.34
C ALA A 400 -25.34 1.79 -1.16
N VAL A 401 -24.27 1.60 -1.94
CA VAL A 401 -24.39 1.23 -3.36
C VAL A 401 -25.15 -0.08 -3.53
N ALA A 402 -24.88 -1.09 -2.69
CA ALA A 402 -25.55 -2.38 -2.79
C ALA A 402 -27.05 -2.31 -2.51
N ASP A 403 -27.47 -1.39 -1.64
CA ASP A 403 -28.85 -1.17 -1.21
C ASP A 403 -29.63 -0.33 -2.24
N HIS A 404 -29.12 0.83 -2.63
CA HIS A 404 -29.88 1.81 -3.42
C HIS A 404 -29.11 2.48 -4.58
N GLY A 405 -27.91 2.01 -4.92
CA GLY A 405 -27.12 2.61 -6.00
C GLY A 405 -27.79 2.53 -7.39
N LEU A 406 -27.90 3.67 -8.06
CA LEU A 406 -28.39 3.84 -9.42
C LEU A 406 -27.22 3.78 -10.41
N VAL A 407 -26.84 2.56 -10.76
CA VAL A 407 -25.67 2.32 -11.62
C VAL A 407 -26.07 2.30 -13.10
N PRO A 408 -25.77 3.35 -13.90
CA PRO A 408 -25.93 3.31 -15.35
C PRO A 408 -24.85 2.45 -16.00
N GLN A 409 -24.98 2.21 -17.31
CA GLN A 409 -23.93 1.50 -18.07
C GLN A 409 -22.68 2.37 -18.27
N ASP A 410 -22.87 3.69 -18.40
CA ASP A 410 -21.79 4.65 -18.61
C ASP A 410 -22.23 6.06 -18.17
N SER A 411 -21.36 6.77 -17.45
CA SER A 411 -21.59 8.13 -16.95
C SER A 411 -20.52 9.15 -17.39
N VAL A 412 -19.54 8.70 -18.17
CA VAL A 412 -18.33 9.46 -18.50
C VAL A 412 -18.30 9.84 -19.97
N HIS A 413 -18.60 8.91 -20.87
CA HIS A 413 -18.56 9.19 -22.31
C HIS A 413 -19.58 10.26 -22.71
N GLY A 414 -19.21 11.08 -23.70
CA GLY A 414 -20.04 12.19 -24.19
C GLY A 414 -20.09 13.42 -23.28
N ARG A 415 -19.42 13.40 -22.11
CA ARG A 415 -19.45 14.50 -21.12
C ARG A 415 -18.17 15.34 -21.08
N TYR A 416 -17.17 15.06 -21.92
CA TYR A 416 -15.87 15.76 -21.88
C TYR A 416 -15.94 17.27 -22.15
N PRO A 417 -16.73 17.77 -23.13
CA PRO A 417 -16.86 19.22 -23.33
C PRO A 417 -17.46 19.92 -22.11
N ALA A 418 -18.56 19.41 -21.56
CA ALA A 418 -19.18 19.95 -20.34
C ALA A 418 -18.23 19.89 -19.13
N ALA A 419 -17.46 18.82 -18.98
CA ALA A 419 -16.44 18.72 -17.95
C ALA A 419 -15.31 19.75 -18.12
N ARG A 420 -14.96 20.11 -19.37
CA ARG A 420 -14.02 21.21 -19.64
C ARG A 420 -14.63 22.54 -19.22
N GLU A 421 -15.86 22.81 -19.64
CA GLU A 421 -16.60 24.03 -19.33
C GLU A 421 -16.66 24.28 -17.82
N VAL A 422 -16.96 23.26 -17.00
CA VAL A 422 -16.93 23.39 -15.52
C VAL A 422 -15.57 23.89 -15.03
N LEU A 423 -14.46 23.29 -15.47
CA LEU A 423 -13.13 23.70 -15.01
C LEU A 423 -12.74 25.09 -15.53
N ASP A 424 -13.12 25.44 -16.75
CA ASP A 424 -12.88 26.76 -17.32
C ASP A 424 -13.75 27.84 -16.63
N GLU A 425 -14.97 27.48 -16.19
CA GLU A 425 -15.84 28.34 -15.40
C GLU A 425 -15.31 28.59 -13.98
N LEU A 426 -14.70 27.59 -13.34
CA LEU A 426 -14.01 27.78 -12.06
C LEU A 426 -12.92 28.87 -12.18
N ASP A 427 -12.13 28.84 -13.24
CA ASP A 427 -11.13 29.87 -13.51
C ASP A 427 -11.78 31.25 -13.72
N SER A 428 -12.93 31.30 -14.40
CA SER A 428 -13.69 32.55 -14.64
C SER A 428 -14.23 33.20 -13.36
N VAL A 429 -14.45 32.42 -12.30
CA VAL A 429 -14.82 32.92 -10.96
C VAL A 429 -13.62 33.01 -10.01
N ALA A 430 -12.39 33.00 -10.55
CA ALA A 430 -11.13 33.12 -9.82
C ALA A 430 -10.83 31.95 -8.86
N VAL A 431 -11.34 30.75 -9.14
CA VAL A 431 -10.96 29.52 -8.44
C VAL A 431 -9.96 28.73 -9.30
N ASP A 432 -8.66 28.90 -9.05
CA ASP A 432 -7.60 28.11 -9.71
C ASP A 432 -7.64 26.65 -9.22
N HIS A 433 -8.33 25.79 -9.98
CA HIS A 433 -8.44 24.34 -9.72
C HIS A 433 -7.06 23.67 -9.62
N GLY A 434 -6.07 24.13 -10.39
CA GLY A 434 -4.69 23.65 -10.30
C GLY A 434 -4.05 23.97 -8.95
N ALA A 435 -4.21 25.18 -8.42
CA ALA A 435 -3.70 25.57 -7.11
C ALA A 435 -4.42 24.83 -5.97
N VAL A 436 -5.73 24.64 -6.09
CA VAL A 436 -6.53 23.84 -5.15
C VAL A 436 -5.94 22.43 -5.04
N THR A 437 -5.82 21.74 -6.16
CA THR A 437 -5.39 20.34 -6.22
C THR A 437 -3.92 20.13 -5.82
N ARG A 438 -3.02 21.08 -6.13
CA ARG A 438 -1.65 21.08 -5.59
C ARG A 438 -1.63 21.20 -4.07
N THR A 439 -2.53 22.00 -3.50
CA THR A 439 -2.65 22.18 -2.05
C THR A 439 -3.20 20.93 -1.38
N LEU A 440 -4.23 20.30 -1.97
CA LEU A 440 -4.75 19.01 -1.55
C LEU A 440 -3.66 17.94 -1.50
N GLN A 441 -2.83 17.83 -2.54
CA GLN A 441 -1.74 16.86 -2.55
C GLN A 441 -0.76 17.05 -1.39
N ARG A 442 -0.33 18.29 -1.12
CA ARG A 442 0.57 18.59 0.02
C ARG A 442 -0.08 18.27 1.36
N ARG A 443 -1.38 18.58 1.51
CA ARG A 443 -2.13 18.29 2.73
C ARG A 443 -2.28 16.78 2.95
N ALA A 444 -2.68 16.03 1.93
CA ALA A 444 -2.82 14.57 1.98
C ALA A 444 -1.50 13.89 2.39
N LEU A 445 -0.38 14.33 1.81
CA LEU A 445 0.97 13.88 2.18
C LEU A 445 1.29 14.13 3.66
N SER A 446 1.03 15.35 4.15
CA SER A 446 1.27 15.72 5.54
C SER A 446 0.42 14.89 6.51
N GLU A 447 -0.87 14.76 6.23
CA GLU A 447 -1.81 13.98 7.04
C GLU A 447 -1.48 12.48 7.01
N ALA A 448 -1.04 11.94 5.87
CA ALA A 448 -0.55 10.57 5.78
C ALA A 448 0.72 10.37 6.62
N GLY A 449 1.67 11.30 6.58
CA GLY A 449 2.87 11.29 7.41
C GLY A 449 2.57 11.32 8.91
N ALA A 450 1.60 12.14 9.33
CA ALA A 450 1.15 12.22 10.72
C ALA A 450 0.50 10.91 11.20
N ARG A 451 -0.38 10.32 10.37
CA ARG A 451 -1.01 9.02 10.67
C ARG A 451 0.02 7.90 10.78
N TRP A 452 1.03 7.88 9.91
CA TRP A 452 2.13 6.93 9.97
C TRP A 452 2.97 7.10 11.24
N ALA A 453 3.29 8.33 11.63
CA ALA A 453 4.03 8.63 12.86
C ALA A 453 3.26 8.17 14.10
N SER A 454 1.95 8.40 14.14
CA SER A 454 1.09 7.97 15.25
C SER A 454 1.04 6.43 15.38
N LEU A 455 0.95 5.71 14.27
CA LEU A 455 1.04 4.25 14.30
C LEU A 455 2.43 3.77 14.78
N ALA A 456 3.51 4.42 14.33
CA ALA A 456 4.86 4.08 14.77
C ALA A 456 5.06 4.32 16.29
N GLU A 457 4.47 5.37 16.85
CA GLU A 457 4.49 5.66 18.29
C GLU A 457 3.78 4.57 19.10
N LEU A 458 2.59 4.14 18.64
CA LEU A 458 1.84 3.05 19.26
C LEU A 458 2.66 1.75 19.25
N VAL A 459 3.17 1.34 18.09
CA VAL A 459 3.99 0.12 17.96
C VAL A 459 5.25 0.22 18.82
N GLY A 460 5.92 1.37 18.84
CA GLY A 460 7.09 1.61 19.69
C GLY A 460 6.78 1.46 21.18
N THR A 461 5.65 2.00 21.63
CA THR A 461 5.19 1.88 23.03
C THR A 461 4.96 0.41 23.40
N LEU A 462 4.26 -0.33 22.53
CA LEU A 462 4.00 -1.75 22.76
C LEU A 462 5.28 -2.58 22.76
N MET A 463 6.19 -2.37 21.81
CA MET A 463 7.47 -3.08 21.76
C MET A 463 8.31 -2.82 23.02
N ASN A 464 8.42 -1.56 23.45
CA ASN A 464 9.17 -1.20 24.67
C ASN A 464 8.55 -1.83 25.91
N GLY A 465 7.22 -1.85 26.01
CA GLY A 465 6.50 -2.53 27.09
C GLY A 465 6.75 -4.04 27.13
N GLN A 466 6.92 -4.69 25.97
CA GLN A 466 7.26 -6.12 25.89
C GLN A 466 8.69 -6.38 26.37
N VAL A 467 9.65 -5.56 25.94
CA VAL A 467 11.06 -5.66 26.40
C VAL A 467 11.15 -5.48 27.91
N ALA A 468 10.43 -4.50 28.48
CA ALA A 468 10.38 -4.26 29.91
C ALA A 468 9.82 -5.45 30.69
N ARG A 469 8.70 -6.04 30.24
CA ARG A 469 8.10 -7.24 30.86
C ARG A 469 9.04 -8.45 30.81
N HIS A 470 9.72 -8.67 29.69
CA HIS A 470 10.68 -9.78 29.55
C HIS A 470 11.90 -9.60 30.44
N SER A 471 12.37 -8.36 30.62
CA SER A 471 13.48 -8.01 31.51
C SER A 471 13.11 -8.13 32.99
N ALA A 472 11.83 -7.99 33.33
CA ALA A 472 11.32 -7.98 34.71
C ALA A 472 11.03 -9.37 35.33
N GLY A 473 11.12 -10.49 34.59
CA GLY A 473 11.31 -11.79 35.24
C GLY A 473 10.78 -13.05 34.55
N THR A 474 11.64 -14.07 34.50
CA THR A 474 11.26 -15.44 34.91
C THR A 474 11.48 -15.55 36.42
N PRO A 475 10.46 -15.79 37.26
CA PRO A 475 10.68 -16.04 38.68
C PRO A 475 11.32 -17.41 38.85
N THR A 476 12.55 -17.47 39.36
CA THR A 476 13.17 -18.71 39.83
C THR A 476 12.35 -19.20 41.03
N ARG A 477 11.51 -20.21 40.84
CA ARG A 477 10.84 -20.92 41.94
C ARG A 477 11.91 -21.71 42.70
N VAL A 478 12.51 -21.11 43.73
CA VAL A 478 13.28 -21.85 44.74
C VAL A 478 12.25 -22.36 45.74
N GLY A 479 11.91 -23.64 45.62
CA GLY A 479 11.08 -24.33 46.60
C GLY A 479 11.88 -24.54 47.88
N THR A 480 11.48 -23.88 48.96
CA THR A 480 11.86 -24.26 50.32
C THR A 480 10.92 -25.36 50.77
N ALA A 481 11.39 -26.60 50.69
CA ALA A 481 10.77 -27.73 51.39
C ALA A 481 11.10 -27.61 52.88
N THR A 482 10.11 -27.22 53.67
CA THR A 482 10.11 -27.43 55.13
C THR A 482 9.65 -28.86 55.38
N GLY A 483 10.58 -29.74 55.72
CA GLY A 483 10.29 -31.04 56.33
C GLY A 483 10.52 -30.96 57.83
N GLU A 484 9.44 -31.05 58.61
CA GLU A 484 9.46 -31.37 60.03
C GLU A 484 9.66 -32.89 60.22
N SER A 485 10.41 -33.27 61.26
CA SER A 485 10.26 -34.48 62.11
C SER A 485 11.61 -34.75 62.79
N SER A 486 11.80 -34.44 64.08
CA SER A 486 11.54 -35.29 65.25
C SER A 486 12.25 -36.64 65.26
N VAL A 487 13.37 -36.72 66.00
CA VAL A 487 13.75 -37.60 67.13
C VAL A 487 15.27 -37.54 67.31
#